data_AF-A0A0J7JTX7-F1
#
_entry.id   AF-A0A0J7JTX7-F1
#
_cell.length_a   1.000
_cell.length_b   1.000
_cell.length_c   1.000
_cell.angle_alpha   90.00
_cell.angle_beta   90.00
_cell.angle_gamma   90.00
#
_symmetry.space_group_name_H-M   'P 1'
#
loop_
_entity.id
_entity.type
_entity.pdbx_description
1 polymer ?
#
loop_
_entity_poly.entity_id
_entity_poly.type
_entity_poly.pdbx_seq_one_letter_code
_entity_poly.pdbx_strand_id
1 'polypeptide(L)'
;MQERYQDAMSLVRKFGKPDIFLTMTCNPKCPEIKDNLDGCIIEFRPDLVAKKFNLDVKEVLKDLIQNNIFGNIIAYAGVIEFQKRGFPHLHLLAMLSDEDKPRLEEVVDMMVWAEIPDEERYPELNVEVLKHMIHGPCGDSSQKYLCTRDDGKCSK
;
A
#
# COMPACT_ATOMS: atom_id res chain seq x y z
N MET A 1 13.74 8.99 16.57
CA MET A 1 12.58 9.58 15.85
C MET A 1 12.89 11.00 15.38
N GLN A 2 13.47 11.85 16.24
CA GLN A 2 13.83 13.23 15.86
C GLN A 2 14.84 13.33 14.70
N GLU A 3 15.86 12.49 14.68
CA GLU A 3 16.85 12.45 13.58
C GLU A 3 16.21 12.17 12.21
N ARG A 4 15.45 11.08 12.08
CA ARG A 4 14.73 10.74 10.84
C ARG A 4 13.78 11.85 10.37
N TYR A 5 13.15 12.55 11.32
CA TYR A 5 12.34 13.72 10.99
C TYR A 5 13.20 14.87 10.44
N GLN A 6 14.34 15.18 11.07
CA GLN A 6 15.26 16.20 10.56
C GLN A 6 15.80 15.84 9.18
N ASP A 7 16.13 14.57 8.93
CA ASP A 7 16.57 14.09 7.61
C ASP A 7 15.49 14.30 6.55
N ALA A 8 14.25 13.87 6.84
CA ALA A 8 13.12 14.09 5.94
C ALA A 8 12.88 15.59 5.68
N MET A 9 12.93 16.43 6.73
CA MET A 9 12.80 17.88 6.58
C MET A 9 13.95 18.50 5.79
N SER A 10 15.16 17.94 5.86
CA SER A 10 16.30 18.38 5.05
C SER A 10 16.06 18.12 3.56
N LEU A 11 15.45 16.98 3.22
CA LEU A 11 15.03 16.66 1.85
C LEU A 11 13.94 17.62 1.39
N VAL A 12 12.92 17.87 2.23
CA VAL A 12 11.85 18.82 1.91
C VAL A 12 12.40 20.23 1.67
N ARG A 13 13.38 20.66 2.48
CA ARG A 13 14.03 21.97 2.31
C ARG A 13 14.83 22.06 1.00
N LYS A 14 15.44 20.96 0.56
CA LYS A 14 16.29 20.92 -0.63
C LYS A 14 15.51 20.73 -1.92
N PHE A 15 14.53 19.84 -1.93
CA PHE A 15 13.81 19.37 -3.12
C PHE A 15 12.37 19.88 -3.19
N GLY A 16 11.86 20.52 -2.14
CA GLY A 16 10.49 20.99 -2.04
C GLY A 16 9.57 19.98 -1.32
N LYS A 17 8.28 20.32 -1.25
CA LYS A 17 7.27 19.44 -0.66
C LYS A 17 7.17 18.12 -1.44
N PRO A 18 6.81 17.00 -0.78
CA PRO A 18 6.50 15.75 -1.47
C PRO A 18 5.35 15.92 -2.47
N ASP A 19 5.46 15.26 -3.61
CA ASP A 19 4.42 15.20 -4.65
C ASP A 19 3.55 13.94 -4.49
N ILE A 20 4.15 12.84 -4.00
CA ILE A 20 3.47 11.56 -3.77
C ILE A 20 3.59 11.18 -2.30
N PHE A 21 2.47 10.73 -1.73
CA PHE A 21 2.43 9.99 -0.48
C PHE A 21 1.87 8.59 -0.73
N LEU A 22 2.71 7.58 -0.57
CA LEU A 22 2.36 6.18 -0.78
C LEU A 22 2.35 5.45 0.56
N THR A 23 1.30 4.66 0.78
CA THR A 23 1.22 3.75 1.92
C THR A 23 1.08 2.32 1.42
N MET A 24 1.94 1.42 1.91
CA MET A 24 1.82 -0.02 1.66
C MET A 24 1.58 -0.74 2.99
N THR A 25 0.62 -1.65 2.99
CA THR A 25 0.29 -2.48 4.15
C THR A 25 0.62 -3.94 3.85
N CYS A 26 1.29 -4.61 4.78
CA CYS A 26 1.57 -6.03 4.65
C CYS A 26 0.26 -6.85 4.62
N ASN A 27 0.16 -7.77 3.65
CA ASN A 27 -0.91 -8.77 3.62
C ASN A 27 -0.47 -10.04 4.38
N PRO A 28 -0.94 -10.25 5.63
CA PRO A 28 -0.52 -11.40 6.43
C PRO A 28 -1.07 -12.73 5.94
N LYS A 29 -2.07 -12.70 5.05
CA LYS A 29 -2.74 -13.89 4.55
C LYS A 29 -2.07 -14.47 3.31
N CYS A 30 -0.95 -13.92 2.87
CA CYS A 30 -0.24 -14.39 1.69
C CYS A 30 0.30 -15.81 1.89
N PRO A 31 0.34 -16.64 0.82
CA PRO A 31 0.82 -18.02 0.90
C PRO A 31 2.23 -18.13 1.47
N GLU A 32 3.13 -17.20 1.13
CA GLU A 32 4.53 -17.22 1.56
C GLU A 32 4.68 -17.14 3.07
N ILE A 33 3.77 -16.47 3.78
CA ILE A 33 3.75 -16.48 5.24
C ILE A 33 3.04 -17.74 5.73
N LYS A 34 1.82 -18.01 5.24
CA LYS A 34 0.96 -19.11 5.73
C LYS A 34 1.61 -20.48 5.61
N ASP A 35 2.22 -20.77 4.47
CA ASP A 35 2.78 -22.08 4.16
C ASP A 35 4.06 -22.35 4.97
N ASN A 36 4.66 -21.31 5.55
CA ASN A 36 5.87 -21.38 6.37
C ASN A 36 5.60 -21.21 7.87
N LEU A 37 4.33 -21.23 8.32
CA LEU A 37 3.99 -21.09 9.73
C LEU A 37 4.30 -22.34 10.56
N ASP A 38 4.46 -23.51 9.95
CA ASP A 38 4.75 -24.79 10.62
C ASP A 38 3.79 -25.11 11.78
N GLY A 39 2.50 -24.73 11.63
CA GLY A 39 1.48 -24.90 12.66
C GLY A 39 1.49 -23.84 13.78
N CYS A 40 2.42 -22.89 13.76
CA CYS A 40 2.41 -21.72 14.64
C CYS A 40 1.35 -20.69 14.22
N ILE A 41 0.96 -19.83 15.15
CA ILE A 41 0.22 -18.61 14.82
C ILE A 41 1.19 -17.50 14.38
N ILE A 42 0.74 -16.64 13.46
CA ILE A 42 1.55 -15.59 12.83
C ILE A 42 2.19 -14.62 13.83
N GLU A 43 1.53 -14.39 14.96
CA GLU A 43 2.00 -13.52 16.04
C GLU A 43 3.30 -14.03 16.68
N PHE A 44 3.57 -15.33 16.60
CA PHE A 44 4.81 -15.95 17.07
C PHE A 44 5.89 -16.07 15.98
N ARG A 45 5.59 -15.68 14.74
CA ARG A 45 6.55 -15.66 13.61
C ARG A 45 6.68 -14.27 12.98
N PRO A 46 7.01 -13.21 13.76
CA PRO A 46 7.18 -11.86 13.22
C PRO A 46 8.36 -11.77 12.24
N ASP A 47 9.29 -12.71 12.27
CA ASP A 47 10.40 -12.84 11.33
C ASP A 47 9.92 -13.06 9.89
N LEU A 48 8.92 -13.94 9.69
CA LEU A 48 8.37 -14.24 8.36
C LEU A 48 7.66 -13.02 7.78
N VAL A 49 6.85 -12.37 8.61
CA VAL A 49 6.15 -11.13 8.27
C VAL A 49 7.14 -10.05 7.84
N ALA A 50 8.16 -9.78 8.67
CA ALA A 50 9.17 -8.77 8.38
C ALA A 50 9.96 -9.09 7.12
N LYS A 51 10.31 -10.37 6.90
CA LYS A 51 11.06 -10.81 5.72
C LYS A 51 10.23 -10.65 4.45
N LYS A 52 8.99 -11.13 4.42
CA LYS A 52 8.09 -10.99 3.27
C LYS A 52 7.83 -9.51 2.97
N PHE A 53 7.50 -8.72 3.99
CA PHE A 53 7.24 -7.30 3.82
C PHE A 53 8.46 -6.55 3.28
N ASN A 54 9.67 -6.88 3.74
CA ASN A 54 10.89 -6.27 3.22
C ASN A 54 11.16 -6.61 1.74
N LEU A 55 10.74 -7.80 1.28
CA LEU A 55 10.79 -8.14 -0.15
C LEU A 55 9.79 -7.29 -0.93
N ASP A 56 8.56 -7.14 -0.41
CA ASP A 56 7.52 -6.33 -1.05
C ASP A 56 7.93 -4.85 -1.14
N VAL A 57 8.54 -4.31 -0.08
CA VAL A 57 9.09 -2.93 -0.08
C VAL A 57 10.15 -2.77 -1.17
N LYS A 58 11.03 -3.77 -1.37
CA LYS A 58 12.09 -3.69 -2.39
C LYS A 58 11.52 -3.69 -3.81
N GLU A 59 10.52 -4.52 -4.08
CA GLU A 59 9.87 -4.54 -5.39
C GLU A 59 9.12 -3.22 -5.64
N VAL A 60 8.39 -2.68 -4.64
CA VAL A 60 7.76 -1.36 -4.77
C VAL A 60 8.79 -0.26 -5.03
N LEU A 61 9.91 -0.23 -4.31
CA LEU A 61 10.96 0.77 -4.56
C LEU A 61 11.61 0.60 -5.94
N LYS A 62 11.75 -0.63 -6.42
CA LYS A 62 12.23 -0.91 -7.78
C LYS A 62 11.26 -0.35 -8.83
N ASP A 63 9.96 -0.57 -8.65
CA ASP A 63 8.96 -0.03 -9.57
C ASP A 63 8.95 1.50 -9.58
N LEU A 64 9.04 2.11 -8.40
CA LEU A 64 9.04 3.56 -8.24
C LEU A 64 10.31 4.23 -8.80
N ILE A 65 11.49 3.66 -8.53
CA ILE A 65 12.79 4.34 -8.80
C ILE A 65 13.44 3.85 -10.10
N GLN A 66 13.31 2.57 -10.44
CA GLN A 66 13.96 1.99 -11.64
C GLN A 66 13.00 1.97 -12.82
N ASN A 67 11.76 1.53 -12.58
CA ASN A 67 10.75 1.46 -13.64
C ASN A 67 10.01 2.80 -13.85
N ASN A 68 10.23 3.78 -12.96
CA ASN A 68 9.69 5.14 -13.04
C ASN A 68 8.18 5.18 -13.29
N ILE A 69 7.41 4.32 -12.61
CA ILE A 69 5.96 4.19 -12.85
C ILE A 69 5.17 5.49 -12.60
N PHE A 70 5.73 6.41 -11.81
CA PHE A 70 5.17 7.73 -11.51
C PHE A 70 6.04 8.88 -12.03
N GLY A 71 6.98 8.60 -12.93
CA GLY A 71 8.01 9.54 -13.37
C GLY A 71 9.29 9.47 -12.53
N ASN A 72 10.20 10.41 -12.78
CA ASN A 72 11.53 10.43 -12.16
C ASN A 72 11.46 10.95 -10.72
N ILE A 73 11.66 10.07 -9.75
CA ILE A 73 11.76 10.41 -8.33
C ILE A 73 13.18 10.88 -8.01
N ILE A 74 13.34 12.17 -7.69
CA ILE A 74 14.63 12.79 -7.40
C ILE A 74 15.03 12.69 -5.91
N ALA A 75 14.05 12.51 -5.03
CA ALA A 75 14.26 12.29 -3.61
C ALA A 75 13.07 11.54 -3.01
N TYR A 76 13.31 10.73 -1.98
CA TYR A 76 12.23 10.10 -1.20
C TYR A 76 12.66 9.89 0.25
N ALA A 77 11.67 9.80 1.14
CA ALA A 77 11.85 9.44 2.54
C ALA A 77 10.79 8.41 2.92
N GLY A 78 11.22 7.31 3.54
CA GLY A 78 10.34 6.22 3.93
C GLY A 78 10.48 5.83 5.39
N VAL A 79 9.38 5.48 6.04
CA VAL A 79 9.37 4.89 7.38
C VAL A 79 8.52 3.63 7.36
N ILE A 80 9.06 2.58 7.99
CA ILE A 80 8.29 1.37 8.29
C ILE A 80 7.80 1.47 9.74
N GLU A 81 6.49 1.44 9.92
CA GLU A 81 5.84 1.49 11.22
C GLU A 81 5.15 0.17 11.53
N PHE A 82 5.30 -0.27 12.77
CA PHE A 82 4.55 -1.41 13.31
C PHE A 82 3.44 -0.85 14.19
N GLN A 83 2.23 -0.78 13.66
CA GLN A 83 1.08 -0.30 14.43
C GLN A 83 0.79 -1.27 15.57
N LYS A 84 0.32 -0.79 16.73
CA LYS A 84 0.02 -1.64 17.88
C LYS A 84 -1.16 -2.55 17.54
N ARG A 85 -0.88 -3.84 17.29
CA ARG A 85 -1.74 -4.92 16.74
C ARG A 85 -1.61 -5.18 15.23
N GLY A 86 -0.76 -4.43 14.52
CA GLY A 86 -0.70 -4.41 13.07
C GLY A 86 0.59 -4.98 12.49
N PHE A 87 0.44 -5.60 11.33
CA PHE A 87 1.54 -5.92 10.42
C PHE A 87 2.28 -4.63 10.02
N PRO A 88 3.52 -4.72 9.50
CA PRO A 88 4.26 -3.53 9.11
C PRO A 88 3.55 -2.74 8.01
N HIS A 89 3.64 -1.42 8.11
CA HIS A 89 3.19 -0.47 7.11
C HIS A 89 4.37 0.38 6.66
N LEU A 90 4.47 0.65 5.36
CA LEU A 90 5.40 1.60 4.78
C LEU A 90 4.65 2.89 4.55
N HIS A 91 5.18 3.99 5.05
CA HIS A 91 4.83 5.34 4.64
C HIS A 91 5.99 5.92 3.84
N LEU A 92 5.74 6.29 2.59
CA LEU A 92 6.75 6.80 1.67
C LEU A 92 6.31 8.17 1.16
N LEU A 93 7.20 9.16 1.29
CA LEU A 93 7.11 10.47 0.66
C LEU A 93 8.08 10.49 -0.51
N ALA A 94 7.62 10.91 -1.69
CA ALA A 94 8.48 11.06 -2.87
C ALA A 94 8.34 12.45 -3.49
N MET A 95 9.47 13.00 -3.95
CA MET A 95 9.59 14.24 -4.70
C MET A 95 9.96 13.90 -6.14
N LEU A 96 9.18 14.42 -7.08
CA LEU A 96 9.39 14.19 -8.51
C LEU A 96 10.30 15.28 -9.10
N SER A 97 10.90 14.95 -10.25
CA SER A 97 11.52 15.92 -11.15
C SER A 97 10.51 17.03 -11.49
N ASP A 98 10.98 18.22 -11.86
CA ASP A 98 10.04 19.31 -12.12
C ASP A 98 9.17 19.05 -13.35
N GLU A 99 9.70 18.29 -14.30
CA GLU A 99 9.05 17.86 -15.53
C GLU A 99 7.92 16.84 -15.27
N ASP A 100 8.09 15.96 -14.29
CA ASP A 100 7.14 14.87 -14.01
C ASP A 100 6.09 15.22 -12.94
N LYS A 101 6.11 16.45 -12.40
CA LYS A 101 5.11 16.84 -11.38
C LYS A 101 3.68 16.78 -11.94
N PRO A 102 2.73 16.16 -11.20
CA PRO A 102 1.34 16.04 -11.62
C PRO A 102 0.59 17.37 -11.46
N ARG A 103 0.81 18.29 -12.39
CA ARG A 103 0.20 19.63 -12.39
C ARG A 103 -1.13 19.70 -13.14
N LEU A 104 -1.38 18.72 -14.01
CA LEU A 104 -2.58 18.62 -14.82
C LEU A 104 -3.53 17.57 -14.22
N GLU A 105 -4.83 17.85 -14.29
CA GLU A 105 -5.89 16.96 -13.82
C GLU A 105 -5.79 15.59 -14.47
N GLU A 106 -5.60 15.53 -15.79
CA GLU A 106 -5.43 14.29 -16.54
C GLU A 106 -4.26 13.43 -16.03
N VAL A 107 -3.17 14.07 -15.59
CA VAL A 107 -2.02 13.34 -15.01
C VAL A 107 -2.37 12.79 -13.64
N VAL A 108 -3.08 13.57 -12.81
CA VAL A 108 -3.56 13.08 -11.50
C VAL A 108 -4.50 11.90 -11.68
N ASP A 109 -5.45 11.98 -12.62
CA ASP A 109 -6.38 10.89 -12.93
C ASP A 109 -5.66 9.63 -13.41
N MET A 110 -4.62 9.77 -14.25
CA MET A 110 -3.80 8.62 -14.67
C MET A 110 -2.99 8.01 -13.52
N MET A 111 -2.59 8.79 -12.52
CA MET A 111 -1.83 8.30 -11.38
C MET A 111 -2.71 7.69 -10.28
N VAL A 112 -3.90 8.24 -10.09
CA VAL A 112 -4.82 7.89 -9.00
C VAL A 112 -6.16 7.47 -9.58
N TRP A 113 -6.22 6.20 -9.96
CA TRP A 113 -7.45 5.56 -10.43
C TRP A 113 -7.57 4.16 -9.84
N ALA A 114 -8.76 3.58 -9.97
CA ALA A 114 -9.03 2.21 -9.58
C ALA A 114 -9.93 1.57 -10.63
N GLU A 115 -9.54 0.39 -11.11
CA GLU A 115 -10.44 -0.50 -11.86
C GLU A 115 -10.51 -1.88 -11.23
N ILE A 116 -11.57 -2.59 -11.60
CA ILE A 116 -11.60 -4.04 -11.49
C ILE A 116 -10.93 -4.58 -12.76
N PRO A 117 -9.78 -5.28 -12.66
CA PRO A 117 -9.09 -5.82 -13.82
C PRO A 117 -10.00 -6.75 -14.61
N ASP A 118 -9.86 -6.78 -15.94
CA ASP A 118 -10.62 -7.70 -16.78
C ASP A 118 -10.31 -9.18 -16.45
N GLU A 119 -11.36 -10.00 -16.33
CA GLU A 119 -11.25 -11.39 -15.89
C GLU A 119 -10.52 -12.27 -16.91
N GLU A 120 -10.66 -12.00 -18.21
CA GLU A 120 -10.01 -12.79 -19.25
C GLU A 120 -8.55 -12.34 -19.48
N ARG A 121 -8.30 -11.04 -19.45
CA ARG A 121 -6.98 -10.46 -19.73
C ARG A 121 -6.04 -10.49 -18.53
N TYR A 122 -6.57 -10.32 -17.33
CA TYR A 122 -5.79 -10.25 -16.08
C TYR A 122 -6.44 -11.09 -14.96
N PRO A 123 -6.61 -12.40 -15.16
CA PRO A 123 -7.36 -13.26 -14.24
C PRO A 123 -6.81 -13.25 -12.81
N GLU A 124 -5.48 -13.26 -12.66
CA GLU A 124 -4.84 -13.26 -11.33
C GLU A 124 -5.07 -11.94 -10.58
N LEU A 125 -4.92 -10.80 -11.27
CA LEU A 125 -5.16 -9.49 -10.68
C LEU A 125 -6.64 -9.28 -10.37
N ASN A 126 -7.54 -9.73 -11.24
CA ASN A 126 -8.98 -9.67 -11.01
C ASN A 126 -9.34 -10.39 -9.69
N VAL A 127 -8.88 -11.62 -9.51
CA VAL A 127 -9.13 -12.41 -8.29
C VAL A 127 -8.62 -11.69 -7.04
N GLU A 128 -7.40 -11.17 -7.08
CA GLU A 128 -6.82 -10.50 -5.91
C GLU A 128 -7.50 -9.15 -5.61
N VAL A 129 -7.84 -8.35 -6.63
CA VAL A 129 -8.58 -7.08 -6.47
C VAL A 129 -9.98 -7.34 -5.92
N LEU A 130 -10.73 -8.31 -6.47
CA LEU A 130 -12.07 -8.66 -5.97
C LEU A 130 -12.04 -9.15 -4.52
N LYS A 131 -10.99 -9.87 -4.13
CA LYS A 131 -10.83 -10.43 -2.80
C LYS A 131 -10.37 -9.41 -1.75
N HIS A 132 -9.56 -8.43 -2.14
CA HIS A 132 -8.88 -7.53 -1.19
C HIS A 132 -9.31 -6.07 -1.26
N MET A 133 -9.79 -5.59 -2.40
CA MET A 133 -10.07 -4.17 -2.66
C MET A 133 -11.56 -3.87 -2.83
N ILE A 134 -12.41 -4.91 -2.95
CA ILE A 134 -13.86 -4.75 -3.00
C ILE A 134 -14.44 -4.93 -1.59
N HIS A 135 -15.23 -3.95 -1.17
CA HIS A 135 -16.13 -4.15 -0.05
C HIS A 135 -17.20 -5.17 -0.48
N GLY A 136 -17.34 -6.28 0.27
CA GLY A 136 -18.40 -7.26 0.02
C GLY A 136 -19.79 -6.62 -0.03
N PRO A 137 -20.79 -7.28 -0.64
CA PRO A 137 -22.11 -6.70 -0.83
C PRO A 137 -22.66 -6.18 0.49
N CYS A 138 -22.85 -4.86 0.52
CA CYS A 138 -23.43 -4.17 1.65
C CYS A 138 -24.90 -4.59 1.77
N GLY A 139 -25.18 -5.59 2.61
CA GLY A 139 -26.53 -6.14 2.80
C GLY A 139 -26.66 -7.65 2.67
N ASP A 140 -25.58 -8.41 2.47
CA ASP A 140 -25.66 -9.86 2.66
C ASP A 140 -25.91 -10.17 4.15
N SER A 141 -27.17 -10.49 4.46
CA SER A 141 -27.63 -10.81 5.82
C SER A 141 -26.87 -11.96 6.50
N SER A 142 -26.11 -12.75 5.72
CA SER A 142 -25.26 -13.83 6.22
C SER A 142 -23.88 -13.36 6.73
N GLN A 143 -23.44 -12.15 6.38
CA GLN A 143 -22.15 -11.58 6.78
C GLN A 143 -22.33 -10.21 7.46
N LYS A 144 -22.04 -10.15 8.76
CA LYS A 144 -21.96 -8.87 9.50
C LYS A 144 -20.70 -8.11 9.10
N TYR A 145 -20.82 -7.22 8.13
CA TYR A 145 -19.78 -6.26 7.81
C TYR A 145 -19.79 -5.10 8.82
N LEU A 146 -18.63 -4.52 9.15
CA LEU A 146 -18.52 -3.37 10.06
C LEU A 146 -19.30 -2.13 9.59
N CYS A 147 -19.62 -2.04 8.29
CA CYS A 147 -20.45 -0.98 7.72
C CYS A 147 -21.96 -1.23 7.86
N THR A 148 -22.38 -2.40 8.33
CA THR A 148 -23.80 -2.74 8.49
C THR A 148 -24.27 -2.28 9.87
N ARG A 149 -25.27 -1.39 9.90
CA ARG A 149 -25.93 -0.94 11.12
C ARG A 149 -26.80 -2.06 11.70
N ASP A 150 -27.24 -1.88 12.94
CA ASP A 150 -28.13 -2.84 13.62
C ASP A 150 -29.47 -3.05 12.89
N ASP A 151 -29.87 -2.11 12.00
CA ASP A 151 -31.05 -2.22 11.14
C ASP A 151 -30.80 -3.01 9.83
N GLY A 152 -29.62 -3.61 9.67
CA GLY A 152 -29.23 -4.36 8.48
C GLY A 152 -28.88 -3.49 7.27
N LYS A 153 -28.90 -2.16 7.40
CA LYS A 153 -28.54 -1.24 6.31
C LYS A 153 -27.08 -0.81 6.38
N CYS A 154 -26.50 -0.58 5.22
CA CYS A 154 -25.17 0.01 5.11
C CYS A 154 -25.17 1.45 5.64
N SER A 155 -24.16 1.80 6.43
CA SER A 155 -23.92 3.16 6.90
C SER A 155 -23.10 4.02 5.93
N LYS A 156 -22.52 3.40 4.90
CA LYS A 156 -21.76 4.07 3.83
C LYS A 156 -22.63 4.21 2.59
#